data_AF-A0A1I0R6X5-F1
#
_entry.id   AF-A0A1I0R6X5-F1
#
_cell.length_a   1.000
_cell.length_b   1.000
_cell.length_c   1.000
_cell.angle_alpha   90.00
_cell.angle_beta   90.00
_cell.angle_gamma   90.00
#
_symmetry.space_group_name_H-M   'P 1'
#
loop_
_entity.id
_entity.type
_entity.pdbx_description
1 polymer ?
#
loop_
_entity_poly.entity_id
_entity_poly.type
_entity_poly.pdbx_seq_one_letter_code
_entity_poly.pdbx_strand_id
1 'polypeptide(L)' 'MGKFNGVEKLGLRNKETGKLIAVYPNKAEGTDEEISKTVKDWYYKKNCSAEDELLSAYVDLLTEHELKEHQ' A
#
# COMPACT_ATOMS: atom_id res chain seq x y z
N MET A 1 10.28 1.99 16.48
CA MET A 1 10.60 2.55 15.16
C MET A 1 9.85 1.71 14.15
N GLY A 2 8.94 2.31 13.38
CA GLY A 2 8.08 1.56 12.45
C GLY A 2 8.80 1.18 11.16
N LYS A 3 8.47 0.02 10.59
CA LYS A 3 8.97 -0.46 9.29
C LYS A 3 8.63 0.49 8.15
N PHE A 4 7.55 1.27 8.28
CA PHE A 4 7.10 2.19 7.24
C PHE A 4 7.55 3.65 7.43
N ASN A 5 8.40 3.93 8.42
CA ASN A 5 8.83 5.29 8.71
C ASN A 5 9.94 5.75 7.74
N GLY A 6 9.63 6.72 6.87
CA GLY A 6 10.58 7.28 5.90
C GLY A 6 10.54 6.67 4.49
N VAL A 7 9.50 5.91 4.17
CA VAL A 7 9.35 5.23 2.88
C VAL A 7 8.73 6.19 1.88
N GLU A 8 9.32 6.31 0.70
CA GLU A 8 8.81 7.20 -0.34
C GLU A 8 7.55 6.67 -1.03
N LYS A 9 7.41 5.34 -1.15
CA LYS A 9 6.28 4.70 -1.84
C LYS A 9 5.74 3.48 -1.11
N LEU A 10 4.42 3.40 -1.06
CA LEU A 10 3.68 2.31 -0.43
C LEU A 10 2.72 1.71 -1.45
N GLY A 11 2.55 0.40 -1.39
CA GLY A 11 1.66 -0.34 -2.28
C GLY A 11 0.68 -1.19 -1.51
N LEU A 12 -0.51 -1.39 -2.07
CA LEU A 12 -1.43 -2.44 -1.67
C LEU A 12 -1.15 -3.67 -2.54
N ARG A 13 -0.82 -4.78 -1.90
CA ARG A 13 -0.65 -6.09 -2.54
C ARG A 13 -1.75 -7.04 -2.10
N ASN A 14 -2.16 -7.89 -3.03
CA ASN A 14 -3.08 -8.96 -2.72
C ASN A 14 -2.30 -10.13 -2.10
N LYS A 15 -2.70 -10.58 -0.92
CA LYS A 15 -2.12 -11.74 -0.22
C LYS A 15 -2.29 -13.04 -1.00
N GLU A 16 -3.40 -13.19 -1.72
CA GLU A 16 -3.75 -14.42 -2.43
C GLU A 16 -2.99 -14.56 -3.74
N THR A 17 -2.81 -13.46 -4.48
CA THR A 17 -2.15 -13.48 -5.79
C THR A 17 -0.73 -12.94 -5.78
N GLY A 18 -0.30 -12.28 -4.70
CA GLY A 18 0.98 -11.57 -4.61
C GLY A 18 1.08 -10.34 -5.51
N LYS A 19 0.01 -9.99 -6.24
CA LYS A 19 0.03 -8.89 -7.21
C LYS A 19 -0.17 -7.54 -6.52
N LEU A 20 0.52 -6.53 -7.04
CA LEU A 20 0.30 -5.14 -6.68
C LEU A 20 -1.07 -4.69 -7.21
N ILE A 21 -1.97 -4.34 -6.31
CA ILE A 21 -3.33 -3.88 -6.59
C ILE A 21 -3.30 -2.37 -6.87
N ALA A 22 -2.65 -1.61 -6.00
CA ALA A 22 -2.59 -0.16 -6.09
C ALA A 22 -1.32 0.40 -5.49
N VAL A 23 -0.81 1.49 -6.07
CA VAL A 23 0.28 2.27 -5.51
C VAL A 23 -0.31 3.49 -4.83
N TYR A 24 0.03 3.69 -3.57
CA TYR A 24 -0.33 4.89 -2.84
C TYR A 24 0.55 6.05 -3.36
N PRO A 25 -0.06 7.11 -3.93
CA PRO A 25 0.68 8.17 -4.60
C PRO A 25 1.29 9.19 -3.63
N ASN A 26 0.85 9.21 -2.37
CA ASN A 26 1.32 10.16 -1.38
C ASN A 26 2.31 9.50 -0.41
N LYS A 27 3.07 10.31 0.31
CA LYS A 27 3.88 9.83 1.43
C LYS A 27 2.96 9.65 2.64
N ALA A 28 2.94 8.45 3.22
CA ALA A 28 2.27 8.24 4.49
C ALA A 28 3.30 8.40 5.61
N GLU A 29 2.95 9.18 6.63
CA GLU A 29 3.80 9.45 7.79
C GLU A 29 3.06 9.04 9.06
N GLY A 30 3.76 8.44 10.02
CA GLY A 30 3.17 7.94 11.25
C GLY A 30 3.68 6.56 11.62
N THR A 31 2.93 5.86 12.45
CA THR A 31 3.20 4.46 12.79
C THR A 31 2.76 3.53 11.67
N ASP A 32 3.24 2.29 11.70
CA ASP A 32 2.87 1.25 10.74
C ASP A 32 1.35 1.06 10.62
N GLU A 33 0.66 1.20 11.75
CA GLU A 33 -0.78 1.04 11.85
C GLU A 33 -1.53 2.22 11.21
N GLU A 34 -1.08 3.45 11.45
CA GLU A 34 -1.65 4.65 10.82
C GLU A 34 -1.43 4.67 9.31
N ILE A 35 -0.23 4.26 8.88
CA ILE A 35 0.13 4.17 7.47
C ILE A 35 -0.75 3.13 6.78
N SER A 36 -0.88 1.93 7.37
CA SER A 36 -1.75 0.87 6.84
C SER A 36 -3.19 1.34 6.71
N LYS A 37 -3.72 1.98 7.74
CA LYS A 37 -5.09 2.52 7.74
C LYS A 37 -5.29 3.60 6.69
N THR A 38 -4.34 4.52 6.55
CA THR A 38 -4.40 5.62 5.56
C THR A 38 -4.43 5.09 4.13
N VAL A 39 -3.54 4.14 3.81
CA VAL A 39 -3.47 3.54 2.48
C VAL A 39 -4.72 2.73 2.15
N LYS A 40 -5.23 1.95 3.13
CA LYS A 40 -6.47 1.19 2.98
C LYS A 40 -7.70 2.08 2.80
N ASP A 41 -7.83 3.14 3.60
CA ASP A 41 -8.92 4.12 3.51
C ASP A 41 -8.91 4.87 2.17
N TRP A 42 -7.73 5.26 1.69
CA TRP A 42 -7.58 5.88 0.36
C TRP A 42 -8.04 4.93 -0.76
N TYR A 43 -7.61 3.67 -0.70
CA TYR A 43 -7.99 2.69 -1.72
C TYR A 43 -9.48 2.36 -1.67
N TYR A 44 -10.06 2.25 -0.48
CA TYR A 44 -11.50 2.11 -0.27
C TYR A 44 -12.29 3.29 -0.86
N LYS A 45 -11.82 4.52 -0.64
CA LYS A 45 -12.43 5.72 -1.25
C LYS A 45 -12.33 5.73 -2.78
N LYS A 46 -11.26 5.15 -3.34
CA LYS A 46 -11.03 5.10 -4.79
C LYS A 46 -11.88 4.03 -5.45
N ASN A 47 -11.93 2.82 -4.88
CA ASN A 47 -12.80 1.75 -5.30
C ASN A 47 -13.90 1.55 -4.25
N CYS A 48 -15.03 2.22 -4.46
CA CYS A 48 -16.24 2.12 -3.62
C CYS A 48 -16.80 0.69 -3.48
N SER A 49 -16.21 -0.31 -4.15
CA SER A 49 -16.60 -1.73 -4.09
C SER A 49 -15.41 -2.68 -3.83
N ALA A 50 -14.22 -2.18 -3.48
CA ALA A 50 -13.05 -3.01 -3.24
C ALA A 50 -12.91 -3.47 -1.77
N GLU A 51 -14.02 -3.56 -1.05
CA GLU A 51 -14.04 -4.08 0.33
C GLU A 51 -13.56 -5.54 0.38
N ASP A 52 -13.97 -6.34 -0.61
CA ASP A 52 -13.54 -7.73 -0.82
C ASP A 52 -12.04 -7.81 -1.14
N GLU A 53 -11.55 -6.93 -2.02
CA GLU A 53 -10.11 -6.88 -2.35
C GLU A 53 -9.29 -6.42 -1.13
N LEU A 54 -9.82 -5.52 -0.30
CA LEU A 54 -9.18 -5.01 0.92
C LEU A 54 -9.02 -6.04 2.03
N LEU A 55 -9.93 -7.02 2.11
CA LEU A 55 -9.85 -8.16 3.02
C LEU A 55 -8.61 -9.01 2.71
N SER A 56 -8.35 -9.22 1.42
CA SER A 56 -7.17 -9.92 0.93
C SER A 56 -5.95 -9.00 0.72
N ALA A 57 -6.10 -7.68 0.83
CA ALA A 57 -5.02 -6.74 0.59
C ALA A 57 -4.23 -6.37 1.87
N TYR A 58 -2.90 -6.30 1.71
CA TYR A 58 -1.97 -5.82 2.72
C TYR A 58 -1.12 -4.67 2.17
N VAL A 59 -0.73 -3.75 3.06
CA VAL A 59 0.13 -2.63 2.70
C VAL A 59 1.57 -3.11 2.79
N ASP A 60 2.30 -2.91 1.69
CA ASP A 60 3.67 -3.34 1.52
C ASP A 60 4.55 -2.16 1.08
N LEU A 61 5.83 -2.27 1.42
CA LEU A 61 6.84 -1.29 1.07
C LEU A 61 7.23 -1.46 -0.39
N LEU A 62 6.97 -0.44 -1.22
CA LEU A 62 7.55 -0.41 -2.55
C LEU A 62 8.97 0.13 -2.41
N THR A 63 9.95 -0.78 -2.48
CA THR A 63 11.35 -0.36 -2.53
C THR A 63 11.66 0.25 -3.89
N GLU A 64 12.55 1.25 -3.91
CA GLU A 64 13.01 1.89 -5.16
C GLU A 64 13.58 0.89 -6.18
N HIS A 65 14.05 -0.27 -5.71
CA HIS A 65 14.48 -1.37 -6.56
C HIS A 65 13.36 -1.94 -7.44
N GLU A 66 12.13 -2.06 -6.93
CA GLU A 66 11.00 -2.58 -7.74
C GLU A 66 10.47 -1.55 -8.75
N LEU A 67 10.72 -0.26 -8.53
CA LEU A 67 10.36 0.81 -9.47
C LEU A 67 11.32 0.91 -10.66
N LYS A 68 12.57 0.48 -10.48
CA LYS A 68 13.58 0.47 -11.56
C LYS A 68 13.39 -0.66 -12.57
N GLU A 69 12.75 -1.76 -12.18
CA GLU A 69 12.47 -2.89 -13.11
C GLU A 69 11.26 -2.67 -14.03
N HIS A 70 10.55 -1.53 -13.88
CA HIS A 70 9.43 -1.14 -14.75
C HIS A 70 9.71 0.11 -15.60
N GLN A 71 10.97 0.34 -15.98
CA GLN A 71 11.37 1.42 -16.89
C GLN A 71 11.72 0.91 -18.29
#